data_AF-A0A100W007-F1
#
_entry.id   AF-A0A100W007-F1
#
_cell.length_a   1.000
_cell.length_b   1.000
_cell.length_c   1.000
_cell.angle_alpha   90.00
_cell.angle_beta   90.00
_cell.angle_gamma   90.00
#
_symmetry.space_group_name_H-M   'P 1'
#
loop_
_entity.id
_entity.type
_entity.pdbx_description
1 polymer ?
#
loop_
_entity_poly.entity_id
_entity_poly.type
_entity_poly.pdbx_seq_one_letter_code
_entity_poly.pdbx_strand_id
1 'polypeptide(L)'
;MTYDNAFDGSPLARLAAWVFAWHYDQQLVDGAIIEPGSPLAMHVQRLTSDRYRHELAQTLDLAVQRAEADPVFYTARIPTHRGAVMSAVDQIEEIRQRLEGPRPVRAHGVARLRILLADGVGPFYVPGRRGLADALRAVLADL
;
A
#
# COMPACT_ATOMS: atom_id res chain seq x y z
N MET A 1 -25.11 18.90 27.73
CA MET A 1 -24.81 19.53 26.42
C MET A 1 -23.94 18.55 25.68
N THR A 2 -24.59 17.71 24.87
CA THR A 2 -24.06 16.45 24.36
C THR A 2 -23.52 16.70 22.97
N TYR A 3 -22.20 16.61 22.78
CA TYR A 3 -21.60 16.54 21.44
C TYR A 3 -21.77 15.09 20.96
N ASP A 4 -22.77 14.89 20.12
CA ASP A 4 -23.07 13.62 19.47
C ASP A 4 -21.98 13.30 18.44
N ASN A 5 -21.40 12.11 18.56
CA ASN A 5 -20.29 11.60 17.75
C ASN A 5 -20.81 11.20 16.35
N ALA A 6 -20.98 12.17 15.45
CA ALA A 6 -21.55 11.95 14.13
C ALA A 6 -20.53 11.64 13.00
N PHE A 7 -19.35 11.07 13.29
CA PHE A 7 -18.36 10.71 12.26
C PHE A 7 -17.79 9.28 12.37
N ASP A 8 -18.41 8.39 13.15
CA ASP A 8 -18.09 6.97 13.08
C ASP A 8 -18.67 6.35 11.80
N GLY A 9 -17.79 6.09 10.82
CA GLY A 9 -18.09 5.24 9.65
C GLY A 9 -18.46 5.96 8.34
N SER A 10 -18.40 7.29 8.28
CA SER A 10 -18.75 8.03 7.04
C SER A 10 -17.79 7.73 5.88
N PRO A 11 -18.28 7.49 4.64
CA PRO A 11 -17.43 7.31 3.46
C PRO A 11 -16.55 8.53 3.17
N LEU A 12 -16.96 9.73 3.59
CA LEU A 12 -16.15 10.93 3.53
C LEU A 12 -15.01 10.93 4.56
N ALA A 13 -15.23 10.36 5.75
CA ALA A 13 -14.15 10.16 6.73
C ALA A 13 -13.16 9.10 6.25
N ARG A 14 -13.64 8.06 5.54
CA ARG A 14 -12.79 7.06 4.88
C ARG A 14 -12.00 7.66 3.71
N LEU A 15 -12.64 8.44 2.85
CA LEU A 15 -11.98 9.15 1.75
C LEU A 15 -10.97 10.17 2.26
N ALA A 16 -11.33 10.97 3.27
CA ALA A 16 -10.41 11.90 3.90
C ALA A 16 -9.22 11.16 4.54
N ALA A 17 -9.47 10.07 5.28
CA ALA A 17 -8.40 9.25 5.85
C ALA A 17 -7.48 8.66 4.76
N TRP A 18 -8.03 8.28 3.60
CA TRP A 18 -7.27 7.83 2.44
C TRP A 18 -6.44 8.96 1.81
N VAL A 19 -7.02 10.13 1.60
CA VAL A 19 -6.34 11.31 1.03
C VAL A 19 -5.23 11.82 1.96
N PHE A 20 -5.49 11.87 3.27
CA PHE A 20 -4.49 12.26 4.26
C PHE A 20 -3.36 11.23 4.35
N ALA A 21 -3.69 9.94 4.34
CA ALA A 21 -2.66 8.91 4.33
C ALA A 21 -1.81 8.97 3.06
N TRP A 22 -2.43 9.19 1.90
CA TRP A 22 -1.73 9.43 0.64
C TRP A 22 -0.80 10.65 0.73
N HIS A 23 -1.26 11.76 1.31
CA HIS A 23 -0.45 12.97 1.45
C HIS A 23 0.79 12.74 2.33
N TYR A 24 0.66 12.03 3.45
CA TYR A 24 1.82 11.69 4.29
C TYR A 24 2.73 10.65 3.63
N ASP A 25 2.16 9.70 2.87
CA ASP A 25 2.95 8.75 2.09
C ASP A 25 3.80 9.48 1.03
N GLN A 26 3.25 10.51 0.36
CA GLN A 26 3.99 11.35 -0.58
C GLN A 26 5.12 12.13 0.11
N GLN A 27 4.86 12.76 1.26
CA GLN A 27 5.89 13.44 2.04
C GLN A 27 7.06 12.51 2.41
N LEU A 28 6.77 11.25 2.76
CA LEU A 28 7.81 10.27 3.03
C LEU A 28 8.61 9.92 1.78
N VAL A 29 7.95 9.70 0.64
CA VAL A 29 8.64 9.38 -0.62
C VAL A 29 9.52 10.54 -1.11
N ASP A 30 9.07 11.77 -0.93
CA ASP A 30 9.79 13.00 -1.27
C ASP A 30 10.95 13.31 -0.30
N GLY A 31 11.09 12.54 0.79
CA GLY A 31 12.17 12.70 1.76
C GLY A 31 11.97 13.87 2.72
N ALA A 32 10.72 14.22 3.05
CA ALA A 32 10.41 15.26 4.01
C ALA A 32 11.08 15.02 5.37
N ILE A 33 11.49 16.11 6.03
CA ILE A 33 12.11 16.05 7.36
C ILE A 33 11.04 15.62 8.38
N ILE A 34 11.35 14.57 9.15
CA ILE A 34 10.46 14.04 10.19
C ILE A 34 10.77 14.75 11.50
N GLU A 35 9.95 15.72 11.86
CA GLU A 35 10.06 16.39 13.17
C GLU A 35 9.48 15.50 14.29
N PRO A 36 10.19 15.30 15.42
CA PRO A 36 9.68 14.54 16.55
C PRO A 36 8.35 15.10 17.07
N GLY A 37 7.36 14.23 17.29
CA GLY A 37 6.03 14.62 17.76
C GLY A 37 5.09 15.17 16.68
N SER A 38 5.57 15.34 15.44
CA SER A 38 4.71 15.74 14.32
C SER A 38 3.71 14.66 13.93
N PRO A 39 2.61 15.02 13.23
CA PRO A 39 1.71 14.06 12.60
C PRO A 39 2.43 13.08 11.66
N LEU A 40 3.48 13.55 10.96
CA LEU A 40 4.31 12.71 10.10
C LEU A 40 5.08 11.66 10.90
N ALA A 41 5.64 12.02 12.07
CA ALA A 41 6.30 11.07 12.96
C ALA A 41 5.34 10.00 13.51
N MET A 42 4.10 10.37 13.85
CA MET A 42 3.06 9.41 14.25
C MET A 42 2.66 8.49 13.09
N HIS A 43 2.56 9.02 11.88
CA HIS A 43 2.31 8.23 10.66
C HIS A 43 3.43 7.22 10.40
N VAL A 44 4.70 7.64 10.54
CA VAL A 44 5.88 6.76 10.46
C VAL A 44 5.78 5.61 11.46
N GLN A 45 5.50 5.90 12.73
CA GLN A 45 5.35 4.86 13.75
C GLN A 45 4.23 3.86 13.41
N ARG A 46 3.11 4.36 12.88
CA ARG A 46 2.01 3.51 12.42
C ARG A 46 2.44 2.62 11.26
N LEU A 47 3.12 3.16 10.24
CA LEU A 47 3.58 2.39 9.07
C LEU A 47 4.57 1.29 9.44
N THR A 48 5.44 1.53 10.43
CA THR A 48 6.44 0.55 10.87
C THR A 48 5.94 -0.38 11.96
N SER A 49 4.71 -0.20 12.46
CA SER A 49 4.14 -1.06 13.49
C SER A 49 3.91 -2.48 12.99
N ASP A 50 4.17 -3.48 13.84
CA ASP A 50 4.00 -4.89 13.47
C ASP A 50 2.59 -5.17 12.96
N ARG A 51 1.57 -4.65 13.65
CA ARG A 51 0.17 -4.80 13.23
C ARG A 51 -0.04 -4.31 11.80
N TYR A 52 0.40 -3.09 11.48
CA TYR A 52 0.17 -2.51 10.16
C TYR A 52 0.92 -3.26 9.06
N ARG A 53 2.15 -3.71 9.36
CA ARG A 53 2.93 -4.54 8.44
C ARG A 53 2.25 -5.87 8.12
N HIS A 54 1.67 -6.53 9.12
CA HIS A 54 0.93 -7.79 8.92
C HIS A 54 -0.38 -7.56 8.13
N GLU A 55 -1.12 -6.48 8.42
CA GLU A 55 -2.32 -6.13 7.64
C GLU A 55 -1.97 -5.89 6.16
N LEU A 56 -0.82 -5.27 5.89
CA LEU A 56 -0.34 -5.03 4.53
C LEU A 56 0.11 -6.32 3.83
N ALA A 57 0.82 -7.20 4.54
CA ALA A 57 1.20 -8.53 4.07
C ALA A 57 -0.03 -9.38 3.69
N GLN A 58 -1.07 -9.40 4.53
CA GLN A 58 -2.33 -10.09 4.23
C GLN A 58 -3.04 -9.51 3.01
N THR A 59 -2.97 -8.19 2.81
CA THR A 59 -3.57 -7.54 1.64
C THR A 59 -2.90 -8.01 0.35
N LEU A 60 -1.57 -8.17 0.36
CA LEU A 60 -0.80 -8.70 -0.76
C LEU A 60 -1.13 -10.16 -1.05
N ASP A 61 -1.19 -11.01 -0.02
CA ASP A 61 -1.56 -12.42 -0.12
C ASP A 61 -2.95 -12.59 -0.75
N LEU A 62 -3.94 -11.83 -0.28
CA LEU A 62 -5.27 -11.81 -0.86
C LEU A 62 -5.31 -11.30 -2.31
N ALA A 63 -4.37 -10.44 -2.72
CA ALA A 63 -4.27 -9.98 -4.12
C ALA A 63 -3.75 -11.10 -5.03
N VAL A 64 -2.75 -11.86 -4.58
CA VAL A 64 -2.22 -13.04 -5.29
C VAL A 64 -3.28 -14.13 -5.40
N GLN A 65 -3.91 -14.51 -4.28
CA GLN A 65 -4.96 -15.53 -4.27
C GLN A 65 -6.12 -15.19 -5.22
N ARG A 66 -6.52 -13.91 -5.29
CA ARG A 66 -7.55 -13.46 -6.24
C ARG A 66 -7.09 -13.54 -7.69
N ALA A 67 -5.83 -13.22 -7.98
CA ALA A 67 -5.27 -13.33 -9.33
C ALA A 67 -5.10 -14.79 -9.78
N GLU A 68 -4.84 -15.70 -8.84
CA GLU A 68 -4.75 -17.14 -9.10
C GLU A 68 -6.13 -17.78 -9.35
N ALA A 69 -7.12 -17.42 -8.53
CA ALA A 69 -8.44 -18.05 -8.52
C ALA A 69 -9.31 -17.74 -9.75
N ASP A 70 -9.14 -16.58 -10.39
CA ASP A 70 -10.01 -16.16 -11.49
C ASP A 70 -9.22 -15.77 -12.76
N PRO A 71 -9.29 -16.58 -13.84
CA PRO A 71 -8.68 -16.24 -15.12
C PRO A 71 -9.48 -15.17 -15.91
N VAL A 72 -10.71 -14.82 -15.51
CA VAL A 72 -11.61 -13.95 -16.28
C VAL A 72 -12.47 -13.05 -15.36
N PHE A 73 -11.87 -12.00 -14.79
CA PHE A 73 -12.66 -10.91 -14.21
C PHE A 73 -13.17 -9.95 -15.30
N TYR A 74 -14.43 -10.11 -15.72
CA TYR A 74 -15.24 -9.02 -16.30
C TYR A 74 -16.03 -8.35 -15.18
N THR A 75 -15.45 -7.33 -14.54
CA THR A 75 -16.24 -6.27 -13.92
C THR A 75 -16.07 -5.03 -14.79
N ALA A 76 -17.17 -4.34 -15.08
CA ALA A 76 -17.30 -3.34 -16.14
C ALA A 76 -16.49 -2.02 -15.97
N ARG A 77 -15.33 -2.04 -15.32
CA ARG A 77 -14.37 -0.92 -15.26
C ARG A 77 -13.02 -1.42 -14.72
N ILE A 78 -12.08 -1.59 -15.66
CA ILE A 78 -10.61 -1.74 -15.48
C ILE A 78 -10.14 -3.17 -15.11
N PRO A 79 -9.51 -3.91 -16.05
CA PRO A 79 -8.99 -5.25 -15.77
C PRO A 79 -7.73 -5.17 -14.90
N THR A 80 -7.79 -5.70 -13.68
CA THR A 80 -6.59 -6.09 -12.93
C THR A 80 -5.88 -7.16 -13.76
N HIS A 81 -4.74 -6.81 -14.38
CA HIS A 81 -4.07 -7.72 -15.31
C HIS A 81 -3.43 -8.87 -14.54
N ARG A 82 -4.11 -10.01 -14.46
CA ARG A 82 -3.56 -11.28 -13.91
C ARG A 82 -2.10 -11.50 -14.33
N GLY A 83 -1.75 -11.24 -15.59
CA GLY A 83 -0.38 -11.38 -16.08
C GLY A 83 0.66 -10.47 -15.39
N ALA A 84 0.29 -9.26 -14.97
CA ALA A 84 1.18 -8.36 -14.25
C ALA A 84 1.40 -8.82 -12.81
N VAL A 85 0.34 -9.27 -12.12
CA VAL A 85 0.44 -9.85 -10.76
C VAL A 85 1.24 -11.15 -10.80
N MET A 86 0.90 -12.07 -11.71
CA MET A 86 1.59 -13.35 -11.85
C MET A 86 3.07 -13.19 -12.23
N SER A 87 3.43 -12.18 -13.03
CA SER A 87 4.85 -11.90 -13.35
C SER A 87 5.63 -11.24 -12.23
N ALA A 88 4.96 -10.85 -11.14
CA ALA A 88 5.57 -10.19 -10.00
C ALA A 88 5.36 -10.95 -8.67
N VAL A 89 4.89 -12.20 -8.71
CA VAL A 89 4.63 -13.02 -7.50
C VAL A 89 5.87 -13.13 -6.63
N ASP A 90 7.04 -13.36 -7.21
CA ASP A 90 8.29 -13.48 -6.45
C ASP A 90 8.60 -12.21 -5.65
N GLN A 91 8.39 -11.04 -6.25
CA GLN A 91 8.59 -9.75 -5.59
C GLN A 91 7.53 -9.50 -4.51
N ILE A 92 6.28 -9.91 -4.75
CA ILE A 92 5.20 -9.80 -3.77
C ILE A 92 5.50 -10.66 -2.54
N GLU A 93 5.95 -11.90 -2.75
CA GLU A 93 6.31 -12.82 -1.67
C GLU A 93 7.56 -12.33 -0.92
N GLU A 94 8.57 -11.78 -1.60
CA GLU A 94 9.73 -11.18 -0.92
C GLU A 94 9.33 -9.97 -0.05
N ILE A 95 8.44 -9.11 -0.55
CA ILE A 95 7.91 -7.98 0.22
C ILE A 95 7.15 -8.50 1.45
N ARG A 96 6.31 -9.52 1.27
CA ARG A 96 5.56 -10.14 2.36
C ARG A 96 6.49 -10.68 3.44
N GLN A 97 7.53 -11.43 3.08
CA GLN A 97 8.52 -11.94 4.01
C GLN A 97 9.25 -10.83 4.77
N ARG A 98 9.56 -9.70 4.10
CA ARG A 98 10.11 -8.52 4.77
C ARG A 98 9.12 -7.89 5.74
N LEU A 99 7.85 -7.78 5.37
CA LEU A 99 6.81 -7.19 6.21
C LEU A 99 6.49 -8.06 7.43
N GLU A 100 6.49 -9.39 7.31
CA GLU A 100 6.23 -10.33 8.41
C GLU A 100 7.50 -10.63 9.24
N GLY A 101 8.68 -10.42 8.66
CA GLY A 101 9.96 -10.74 9.31
C GLY A 101 10.28 -9.86 10.52
N PRO A 102 11.16 -10.32 11.44
CA PRO A 102 11.47 -9.60 12.68
C PRO A 102 12.32 -8.33 12.46
N ARG A 103 12.79 -8.09 11.23
CA ARG A 103 13.62 -6.92 10.92
C ARG A 103 12.75 -5.67 10.83
N PRO A 104 13.23 -4.51 11.31
CA PRO A 104 12.53 -3.25 11.08
C PRO A 104 12.50 -2.94 9.58
N VAL A 105 11.36 -2.46 9.10
CA VAL A 105 11.20 -1.94 7.73
C VAL A 105 11.27 -0.43 7.75
N ARG A 106 11.76 0.18 6.67
CA ARG A 106 11.74 1.64 6.57
C ARG A 106 10.34 2.13 6.18
N ALA A 107 9.89 3.20 6.82
CA ALA A 107 8.60 3.83 6.51
C ALA A 107 8.52 4.33 5.05
N HIS A 108 9.66 4.70 4.46
CA HIS A 108 9.75 5.11 3.06
C HIS A 108 9.30 4.00 2.09
N GLY A 109 9.86 2.79 2.21
CA GLY A 109 9.46 1.64 1.40
C GLY A 109 7.98 1.26 1.62
N VAL A 110 7.48 1.32 2.85
CA VAL A 110 6.07 1.06 3.16
C VAL A 110 5.15 2.12 2.54
N ALA A 111 5.53 3.41 2.59
CA ALA A 111 4.78 4.49 1.95
C ALA A 111 4.76 4.34 0.42
N ARG A 112 5.90 4.00 -0.19
CA ARG A 112 5.99 3.72 -1.64
C ARG A 112 5.11 2.53 -2.04
N LEU A 113 5.07 1.48 -1.24
CA LEU A 113 4.17 0.34 -1.45
C LEU A 113 2.70 0.75 -1.36
N ARG A 114 2.32 1.54 -0.35
CA ARG A 114 0.94 2.05 -0.21
C ARG A 114 0.53 2.93 -1.39
N ILE A 115 1.41 3.81 -1.86
CA ILE A 115 1.19 4.63 -3.07
C ILE A 115 0.97 3.72 -4.29
N LEU A 116 1.82 2.70 -4.46
CA LEU A 116 1.72 1.75 -5.56
C LEU A 116 0.40 0.97 -5.55
N LEU A 117 -0.12 0.62 -4.36
CA LEU A 117 -1.39 -0.10 -4.19
C LEU A 117 -2.62 0.81 -4.31
N ALA A 118 -2.52 2.06 -3.88
CA ALA A 118 -3.62 3.03 -3.89
C ALA A 118 -3.80 3.70 -5.26
N ASP A 119 -2.75 3.75 -6.09
CA ASP A 119 -2.86 4.21 -7.47
C ASP A 119 -3.69 3.19 -8.27
N GLY A 120 -5.01 3.41 -8.32
CA GLY A 120 -5.98 2.68 -9.15
C GLY A 120 -5.74 2.77 -10.66
N VAL A 121 -4.67 3.48 -11.07
CA VAL A 121 -4.15 3.62 -12.44
C VAL A 121 -2.69 3.14 -12.52
N GLY A 122 -2.12 2.67 -11.41
CA GLY A 122 -0.76 2.15 -11.29
C GLY A 122 -0.58 0.79 -11.98
N PRO A 123 0.62 0.19 -11.96
CA PRO A 123 0.93 -1.02 -12.72
C PRO A 123 0.16 -2.30 -12.29
N PHE A 124 -0.66 -2.23 -11.25
CA PHE A 124 -1.71 -3.22 -10.95
C PHE A 124 -2.92 -3.12 -11.89
N TYR A 125 -3.18 -1.93 -12.46
CA TYR A 125 -4.41 -1.55 -13.15
C TYR A 125 -4.19 -1.14 -14.62
N VAL A 126 -3.02 -0.59 -14.99
CA VAL A 126 -2.66 -0.23 -16.38
C VAL A 126 -1.24 -0.72 -16.69
N PRO A 127 -0.99 -1.40 -17.82
CA PRO A 127 0.38 -1.71 -18.25
C PRO A 127 1.11 -0.41 -18.61
N GLY A 128 1.82 0.15 -17.64
CA GLY A 128 2.72 1.28 -17.81
C GLY A 128 4.07 0.86 -18.39
N ARG A 129 4.88 1.84 -18.82
CA ARG A 129 6.23 1.63 -19.39
C ARG A 129 7.24 0.94 -18.44
N ARG A 130 6.97 0.91 -17.13
CA ARG A 130 7.71 0.13 -16.13
C ARG A 130 6.71 -0.85 -15.51
N GLY A 131 6.96 -2.14 -15.63
CA GLY A 131 6.03 -3.18 -15.18
C GLY A 131 5.90 -3.22 -13.65
N LEU A 132 4.86 -3.89 -13.15
CA LEU A 132 4.63 -4.06 -11.70
C LEU A 132 5.86 -4.64 -10.98
N ALA A 133 6.54 -5.60 -11.60
CA ALA A 133 7.78 -6.18 -11.10
C ALA A 133 8.89 -5.15 -10.84
N ASP A 134 9.05 -4.15 -11.70
CA ASP A 134 10.06 -3.09 -11.52
C ASP A 134 9.66 -2.13 -10.41
N ALA A 135 8.37 -1.80 -10.31
CA ALA A 135 7.86 -0.96 -9.24
C ALA A 135 8.01 -1.63 -7.86
N LEU A 136 7.72 -2.93 -7.76
CA LEU A 136 7.90 -3.70 -6.53
C LEU A 136 9.39 -3.91 -6.20
N ARG A 137 10.27 -4.02 -7.21
CA ARG A 137 11.72 -4.03 -6.97
C ARG A 137 12.22 -2.69 -6.40
N ALA A 138 11.65 -1.57 -6.84
CA ALA A 138 11.94 -0.26 -6.25
C ALA A 138 11.44 -0.15 -4.80
N VAL A 139 10.28 -0.76 -4.48
CA VAL A 139 9.81 -0.89 -3.09
C VAL A 139 10.78 -1.72 -2.25
N LEU A 140 11.22 -2.88 -2.75
CA LEU A 140 12.16 -3.76 -2.05
C LEU A 140 13.50 -3.09 -1.72
N ALA A 141 13.97 -2.19 -2.59
CA ALA A 141 15.18 -1.42 -2.35
C ALA A 141 15.03 -0.44 -1.17
N ASP A 142 13.81 0.00 -0.89
CA ASP A 142 13.50 1.01 0.13
C ASP A 142 12.92 0.41 1.42
N LEU A 143 12.63 -0.89 1.48
CA LEU A 143 12.19 -1.60 2.70
C LEU A 143 13.38 -1.93 3.62
#